data_AF-A0A443NLP5-F1
#
_entry.id   AF-A0A443NLP5-F1
#
_cell.length_a   1.000
_cell.length_b   1.000
_cell.length_c   1.000
_cell.angle_alpha   90.00
_cell.angle_beta   90.00
_cell.angle_gamma   90.00
#
_symmetry.space_group_name_H-M   'P 1'
#
loop_
_entity.id
_entity.type
_entity.pdbx_description
1 polymer ?
#
loop_
_entity_poly.entity_id
_entity_poly.type
_entity_poly.pdbx_seq_one_letter_code
_entity_poly.pdbx_strand_id
1 'polypeptide(L)'
;MGNKLIVLDTRATEMICCRLMMVLLLRIMVCSSARSIETSRSWVFGMKVKHIHLIVKCLIQMILVSVEKMASLGLKMELCSQGLKEEFGESMKLQEKEISNNQKYISGMEQDEEPSSSTVSGDEFTRHLKEANGLLKKAREDLMAQVDDEMTEILLCKSASLLSRALKMEPTSLQAVGQLGNTFLLHGELKLKKSRELRALLSRSDCSSTEKGSRVRPEILKYEGLSKDKVTSVLVDVCEECEELLIEAGRKYRMALSIDGNDVRALYNWGLALSFRGQLIADVGPEAALDADKVYLAAIDKFDAMVSKSNAYAPDALFKWGVALQLRSHLRPSSSNEKLKLLHQAKRLLEDALHMDPDNPQVRKALSSCITEINCQLL
;
A
#
# COMPACT_ATOMS: atom_id res chain seq x y z
N MET A 1 -1.47 27.30 33.76
CA MET A 1 -2.84 27.71 33.33
C MET A 1 -3.03 27.28 31.89
N GLY A 2 -3.94 26.34 31.65
CA GLY A 2 -4.72 26.19 30.40
C GLY A 2 -4.02 25.76 29.11
N ASN A 3 -3.82 24.44 28.94
CA ASN A 3 -3.72 23.81 27.62
C ASN A 3 -5.05 23.97 26.85
N LYS A 4 -5.00 24.36 25.56
CA LYS A 4 -6.07 24.10 24.61
C LYS A 4 -5.54 23.25 23.45
N LEU A 5 -5.86 21.96 23.55
CA LEU A 5 -5.86 20.96 22.49
C LEU A 5 -6.60 21.49 21.25
N ILE A 6 -5.95 21.47 20.09
CA ILE A 6 -6.65 21.48 18.80
C ILE A 6 -6.77 20.02 18.37
N VAL A 7 -7.85 19.38 18.83
CA VAL A 7 -8.37 18.15 18.23
C VAL A 7 -8.92 18.56 16.87
N LEU A 8 -8.23 18.19 15.79
CA LEU A 8 -8.81 18.23 14.44
C LEU A 8 -9.81 17.07 14.34
N ASP A 9 -11.02 17.41 14.77
CA ASP A 9 -12.25 16.65 14.65
C ASP A 9 -12.43 16.12 13.22
N THR A 10 -12.55 14.80 13.06
CA THR A 10 -12.88 14.16 11.78
C THR A 10 -14.20 14.64 11.20
N ARG A 11 -15.10 15.18 12.04
CA ARG A 11 -16.30 15.90 11.58
C ARG A 11 -15.97 17.24 10.93
N ALA A 12 -14.86 17.88 11.27
CA ALA A 12 -14.45 19.14 10.66
C ALA A 12 -13.96 18.92 9.23
N THR A 13 -13.22 17.85 8.94
CA THR A 13 -12.83 17.49 7.56
C THR A 13 -14.02 17.04 6.70
N GLU A 14 -14.98 16.30 7.28
CA GLU A 14 -16.23 15.96 6.59
C GLU A 14 -17.11 17.20 6.36
N MET A 15 -17.18 18.13 7.33
CA MET A 15 -17.87 19.41 7.14
C MET A 15 -17.14 20.33 6.15
N ILE A 16 -15.82 20.28 6.04
CA ILE A 16 -15.05 21.05 5.06
C ILE A 16 -15.29 20.49 3.65
N CYS A 17 -15.30 19.18 3.46
CA CYS A 17 -15.67 18.56 2.18
C CYS A 17 -17.14 18.85 1.83
N CYS A 18 -18.09 18.71 2.76
CA CYS A 18 -19.49 19.07 2.54
C CYS A 18 -19.70 20.57 2.28
N ARG A 19 -18.94 21.46 2.95
CA ARG A 19 -18.97 22.91 2.69
C ARG A 19 -18.32 23.26 1.36
N LEU A 20 -17.22 22.63 0.96
CA LEU A 20 -16.60 22.80 -0.36
C LEU A 20 -17.53 22.30 -1.47
N MET A 21 -18.24 21.19 -1.24
CA MET A 21 -19.24 20.65 -2.18
C MET A 21 -20.48 21.55 -2.26
N MET A 22 -20.97 22.06 -1.13
CA MET A 22 -22.05 23.05 -1.08
C MET A 22 -21.65 24.38 -1.74
N VAL A 23 -20.41 24.85 -1.55
CA VAL A 23 -19.88 26.05 -2.21
C VAL A 23 -19.68 25.82 -3.71
N LEU A 24 -19.28 24.61 -4.14
CA LEU A 24 -19.24 24.25 -5.56
C LEU A 24 -20.64 24.21 -6.17
N LEU A 25 -21.61 23.63 -5.47
CA LEU A 25 -23.02 23.57 -5.89
C LEU A 25 -23.67 24.95 -5.91
N LEU A 26 -23.40 25.81 -4.92
CA LEU A 26 -23.81 27.22 -4.91
C LEU A 26 -23.12 28.02 -6.02
N ARG A 27 -21.84 27.80 -6.30
CA ARG A 27 -21.14 28.43 -7.43
C ARG A 27 -21.64 27.94 -8.79
N ILE A 28 -22.04 26.67 -8.91
CA ILE A 28 -22.66 26.14 -10.12
C ILE A 28 -24.07 26.73 -10.28
N MET A 29 -24.86 26.85 -9.20
CA MET A 29 -26.17 27.52 -9.24
C MET A 29 -26.08 29.02 -9.52
N VAL A 30 -25.08 29.72 -8.99
CA VAL A 30 -24.84 31.16 -9.22
C VAL A 30 -24.21 31.41 -10.60
N CYS A 31 -23.34 30.54 -11.11
CA CYS A 31 -22.88 30.62 -12.51
C CYS A 31 -24.01 30.36 -13.51
N SER A 32 -25.02 29.56 -13.12
CA SER A 32 -26.22 29.32 -13.93
C SER A 32 -27.19 30.51 -13.90
N SER A 33 -27.15 31.36 -12.87
CA SER A 33 -27.97 32.59 -12.78
C SER A 33 -27.27 33.85 -13.29
N ALA A 34 -25.93 33.90 -13.28
CA ALA A 34 -25.15 35.09 -13.67
C ALA A 34 -24.79 35.17 -15.16
N ARG A 35 -25.05 34.11 -15.95
CA ARG A 35 -24.77 34.08 -17.38
C ARG A 35 -26.05 34.04 -18.24
N SER A 36 -27.01 34.91 -17.92
CA SER A 36 -28.02 35.45 -18.85
C SER A 36 -28.91 36.45 -18.09
N ILE A 37 -28.42 37.68 -17.88
CA ILE A 37 -29.30 38.81 -17.52
C ILE A 37 -29.85 39.51 -18.77
N GLU A 38 -29.32 39.22 -19.96
CA GLU A 38 -29.95 39.64 -21.21
C GLU A 38 -30.08 38.44 -22.14
N THR A 39 -31.30 38.21 -22.59
CA THR A 39 -31.71 37.18 -23.57
C THR A 39 -31.61 35.72 -23.12
N SER A 40 -32.65 35.20 -22.46
CA SER A 40 -33.17 33.82 -22.64
C SER A 40 -34.29 33.47 -21.65
N ARG A 41 -35.45 34.12 -21.77
CA ARG A 41 -36.70 33.72 -21.09
C ARG A 41 -37.29 32.37 -21.58
N SER A 42 -36.52 31.54 -22.31
CA SER A 42 -37.02 30.31 -22.95
C SER A 42 -36.26 29.02 -22.60
N TRP A 43 -35.16 29.04 -21.86
CA TRP A 43 -34.38 27.82 -21.58
C TRP A 43 -34.62 27.19 -20.20
N VAL A 44 -35.18 27.93 -19.23
CA VAL A 44 -35.37 27.43 -17.85
C VAL A 44 -36.62 26.54 -17.69
N PHE A 45 -37.48 26.41 -18.71
CA PHE A 45 -38.65 25.53 -18.69
C PHE A 45 -38.41 24.14 -19.34
N GLY A 46 -37.16 23.68 -19.41
CA GLY A 46 -36.79 22.44 -20.11
C GLY A 46 -36.23 21.29 -19.26
N MET A 47 -35.73 21.53 -18.04
CA MET A 47 -35.28 20.44 -17.16
C MET A 47 -36.45 19.98 -16.28
N LYS A 48 -37.20 18.98 -16.78
CA LYS A 48 -38.27 18.31 -16.03
C LYS A 48 -37.72 17.91 -14.65
N VAL A 49 -38.47 18.21 -13.58
CA VAL A 49 -38.24 17.81 -12.16
C VAL A 49 -37.77 16.35 -12.02
N LYS A 50 -38.14 15.48 -12.97
CA LYS A 50 -37.67 14.10 -13.10
C LYS A 50 -36.14 13.95 -13.20
N HIS A 51 -35.41 14.86 -13.85
CA HIS A 51 -33.94 14.77 -13.99
C HIS A 51 -33.20 15.08 -12.70
N ILE A 52 -33.67 16.07 -11.93
CA ILE A 52 -33.10 16.39 -10.61
C ILE A 52 -33.35 15.22 -9.64
N HIS A 53 -34.56 14.65 -9.68
CA HIS A 53 -34.89 13.48 -8.87
C HIS A 53 -34.05 12.25 -9.23
N LEU A 54 -33.70 12.09 -10.51
CA LEU A 54 -32.82 11.00 -10.97
C LEU A 54 -31.38 11.18 -10.50
N ILE A 55 -30.85 12.40 -10.55
CA ILE A 55 -29.48 12.71 -10.07
C ILE A 55 -29.38 12.49 -8.56
N VAL A 56 -30.38 12.95 -7.79
CA VAL A 56 -30.42 12.75 -6.34
C VAL A 56 -30.55 11.26 -6.00
N LYS A 57 -31.37 10.50 -6.73
CA LYS A 57 -31.45 9.03 -6.57
C LYS A 57 -30.11 8.34 -6.87
N CYS A 58 -29.40 8.75 -7.93
CA CYS A 58 -28.07 8.20 -8.24
C CYS A 58 -27.04 8.51 -7.15
N LEU A 59 -27.04 9.74 -6.61
CA LEU A 59 -26.14 10.13 -5.53
C LEU A 59 -26.43 9.37 -4.23
N ILE A 60 -27.70 9.22 -3.86
CA ILE A 60 -28.12 8.44 -2.68
C ILE A 60 -27.74 6.96 -2.86
N GLN A 61 -27.94 6.40 -4.06
CA GLN A 61 -27.55 5.02 -4.35
C GLN A 61 -26.03 4.83 -4.26
N MET A 62 -25.24 5.78 -4.77
CA MET A 62 -23.78 5.73 -4.64
C MET A 62 -23.30 5.80 -3.19
N ILE A 63 -23.94 6.63 -2.37
CA ILE A 63 -23.62 6.76 -0.94
C ILE A 63 -24.03 5.48 -0.20
N LEU A 64 -25.22 4.94 -0.45
CA LEU A 64 -25.70 3.68 0.15
C LEU A 64 -24.79 2.50 -0.20
N VAL A 65 -24.40 2.35 -1.48
CA VAL A 65 -23.46 1.31 -1.90
C VAL A 65 -22.10 1.48 -1.23
N SER A 66 -21.62 2.73 -1.07
CA SER A 66 -20.35 2.99 -0.38
C SER A 66 -20.42 2.65 1.11
N VAL A 67 -21.53 2.95 1.79
CA VAL A 67 -21.73 2.66 3.22
C VAL A 67 -21.92 1.15 3.47
N GLU A 68 -22.70 0.47 2.62
CA GLU A 68 -22.86 -1.00 2.68
C GLU A 68 -21.54 -1.72 2.39
N LYS A 69 -20.75 -1.23 1.44
CA LYS A 69 -19.42 -1.79 1.14
C LYS A 69 -18.47 -1.59 2.33
N MET A 70 -18.48 -0.42 2.97
CA MET A 70 -17.70 -0.17 4.20
C MET A 70 -18.14 -1.04 5.40
N ALA A 71 -19.44 -1.29 5.57
CA ALA A 71 -19.96 -2.18 6.61
C ALA A 71 -19.62 -3.66 6.34
N SER A 72 -19.71 -4.09 5.08
CA SER A 72 -19.28 -5.42 4.64
C SER A 72 -17.77 -5.63 4.82
N LEU A 73 -16.96 -4.59 4.59
CA LEU A 73 -15.51 -4.58 4.82
C LEU A 73 -15.15 -4.70 6.31
N GLY A 74 -15.84 -3.98 7.18
CA GLY A 74 -15.70 -4.14 8.64
C GLY A 74 -16.00 -5.57 9.09
N LEU A 75 -17.09 -6.15 8.57
CA LEU A 75 -17.43 -7.55 8.83
C LEU A 75 -16.43 -8.55 8.26
N LYS A 76 -15.89 -8.34 7.05
CA LYS A 76 -14.91 -9.26 6.43
C LYS A 76 -13.58 -9.30 7.17
N MET A 77 -13.09 -8.14 7.63
CA MET A 77 -11.90 -8.06 8.48
C MET A 77 -12.12 -8.73 9.85
N GLU A 78 -13.33 -8.60 10.41
CA GLU A 78 -13.69 -9.22 11.68
C GLU A 78 -13.97 -10.74 11.55
N LEU A 79 -14.51 -11.18 10.42
CA LEU A 79 -14.68 -12.59 10.04
C LEU A 79 -13.34 -13.26 9.72
N CYS A 80 -12.40 -12.57 9.07
CA CYS A 80 -11.02 -13.03 8.93
C CYS A 80 -10.39 -13.21 10.33
N SER A 81 -10.63 -12.27 11.25
CA SER A 81 -10.22 -12.39 12.65
C SER A 81 -10.93 -13.49 13.44
N GLN A 82 -12.14 -13.93 13.05
CA GLN A 82 -12.91 -14.98 13.72
C GLN A 82 -12.63 -16.37 13.15
N GLY A 83 -12.51 -16.53 11.83
CA GLY A 83 -12.09 -17.80 11.20
C GLY A 83 -10.70 -18.23 11.67
N LEU A 84 -9.80 -17.27 11.87
CA LEU A 84 -8.49 -17.49 12.50
C LEU A 84 -8.55 -17.92 13.97
N LYS A 85 -9.67 -17.75 14.70
CA LYS A 85 -9.81 -18.26 16.09
C LYS A 85 -10.25 -19.71 16.11
N GLU A 86 -11.06 -20.13 15.14
CA GLU A 86 -11.61 -21.48 15.07
C GLU A 86 -10.58 -22.48 14.50
N GLU A 87 -9.82 -22.11 13.46
CA GLU A 87 -8.76 -22.97 12.89
C GLU A 87 -7.51 -23.07 13.79
N PHE A 88 -7.22 -22.06 14.62
CA PHE A 88 -6.05 -22.07 15.51
C PHE A 88 -6.29 -22.81 16.84
N GLY A 89 -7.54 -23.02 17.24
CA GLY A 89 -7.88 -23.76 18.47
C GLY A 89 -7.43 -25.23 18.45
N GLU A 90 -7.33 -25.83 17.26
CA GLU A 90 -6.86 -27.20 17.05
C GLU A 90 -5.36 -27.29 16.74
N SER A 91 -4.81 -26.33 15.99
CA SER A 91 -3.39 -26.31 15.61
C SER A 91 -2.44 -25.98 16.78
N MET A 92 -2.90 -25.19 17.75
CA MET A 92 -2.11 -24.77 18.93
C MET A 92 -1.80 -25.93 19.90
N LYS A 93 -2.57 -27.02 19.90
CA LYS A 93 -2.33 -28.20 20.76
C LYS A 93 -1.21 -29.12 20.25
N LEU A 94 -0.83 -29.01 18.99
CA LEU A 94 0.25 -29.81 18.39
C LEU A 94 1.61 -29.09 18.44
N GLN A 95 1.62 -27.76 18.33
CA GLN A 95 2.87 -26.96 18.34
C GLN A 95 3.47 -26.72 19.74
N GLU A 96 2.67 -26.73 20.82
CA GLU A 96 3.18 -26.56 22.19
C GLU A 96 4.13 -27.70 22.65
N LYS A 97 4.09 -28.86 21.99
CA LYS A 97 4.99 -29.99 22.30
C LYS A 97 6.36 -29.89 21.64
N GLU A 98 6.51 -29.15 20.55
CA GLU A 98 7.78 -29.03 19.81
C GLU A 98 8.64 -27.85 20.26
N ILE A 99 8.03 -26.81 20.84
CA ILE A 99 8.73 -25.59 21.29
C ILE A 99 9.52 -25.84 22.60
N SER A 100 9.18 -26.86 23.38
CA SER A 100 9.87 -27.20 24.63
C SER A 100 11.31 -27.75 24.44
N ASN A 101 11.71 -28.13 23.22
CA ASN A 101 12.99 -28.84 23.00
C ASN A 101 14.14 -27.99 22.42
N ASN A 102 13.92 -26.73 22.03
CA ASN A 102 14.95 -25.92 21.35
C ASN A 102 15.40 -24.65 22.10
N GLN A 103 15.15 -24.54 23.41
CA GLN A 103 15.78 -23.52 24.25
C GLN A 103 17.16 -24.00 24.76
N LYS A 104 18.17 -23.88 23.90
CA LYS A 104 19.57 -23.74 24.32
C LYS A 104 20.34 -22.98 23.23
N TYR A 105 21.09 -21.98 23.65
CA TYR A 105 21.78 -20.94 22.85
C TYR A 105 20.79 -19.90 22.32
N ILE A 106 20.71 -18.67 22.84
CA ILE A 106 21.78 -17.70 23.13
C ILE A 106 21.37 -16.86 24.35
N SER A 107 22.26 -16.77 25.34
CA SER A 107 22.18 -15.90 26.52
C SER A 107 23.52 -15.21 26.77
N GLY A 108 23.46 -13.98 27.29
CA GLY A 108 24.57 -13.19 27.86
C GLY A 108 24.62 -11.79 27.22
N MET A 109 24.47 -10.66 27.91
CA MET A 109 24.53 -10.27 29.33
C MET A 109 23.60 -9.03 29.51
N GLU A 110 22.65 -9.04 30.46
CA GLU A 110 22.69 -8.42 31.82
C GLU A 110 22.60 -6.86 31.80
N GLN A 111 21.81 -6.17 32.63
CA GLN A 111 21.40 -6.44 34.01
C GLN A 111 20.15 -5.64 34.45
N ASP A 112 19.62 -6.06 35.60
CA ASP A 112 18.34 -5.79 36.27
C ASP A 112 18.10 -4.35 36.76
N GLU A 113 16.83 -3.96 36.92
CA GLU A 113 16.23 -3.41 38.16
C GLU A 113 14.68 -3.38 38.05
N GLU A 114 14.00 -3.93 39.06
CA GLU A 114 12.58 -3.70 39.42
C GLU A 114 12.56 -3.21 40.89
N PRO A 115 11.49 -2.60 41.47
CA PRO A 115 10.08 -2.60 41.03
C PRO A 115 9.32 -1.25 41.19
N SER A 116 8.12 -1.11 40.61
CA SER A 116 6.96 -0.47 41.27
C SER A 116 5.67 -0.52 40.42
N SER A 117 4.55 -0.73 41.11
CA SER A 117 3.25 -1.26 40.69
C SER A 117 2.38 -0.38 39.76
N SER A 118 2.91 0.03 38.61
CA SER A 118 2.14 0.54 37.45
C SER A 118 2.43 -0.21 36.14
N THR A 119 3.14 -1.33 36.24
CA THR A 119 3.98 -1.93 35.17
C THR A 119 3.25 -2.86 34.20
N VAL A 120 2.07 -3.39 34.56
CA VAL A 120 1.41 -4.47 33.79
C VAL A 120 1.12 -4.05 32.33
N SER A 121 0.73 -2.79 32.10
CA SER A 121 0.46 -2.29 30.74
C SER A 121 1.74 -2.05 29.92
N GLY A 122 2.84 -1.65 30.56
CA GLY A 122 4.11 -1.39 29.86
C GLY A 122 4.81 -2.69 29.43
N ASP A 123 4.72 -3.71 30.27
CA ASP A 123 5.31 -5.03 30.01
C ASP A 123 4.56 -5.76 28.88
N GLU A 124 3.23 -5.70 28.89
CA GLU A 124 2.39 -6.26 27.83
C GLU A 124 2.61 -5.59 26.47
N PHE A 125 2.72 -4.26 26.45
CA PHE A 125 3.04 -3.50 25.23
C PHE A 125 4.40 -3.94 24.64
N THR A 126 5.42 -3.99 25.49
CA THR A 126 6.78 -4.38 25.10
C THR A 126 6.83 -5.82 24.57
N ARG A 127 6.10 -6.74 25.22
CA ARG A 127 5.95 -8.11 24.77
C ARG A 127 5.29 -8.20 23.39
N HIS A 128 4.20 -7.47 23.17
CA HIS A 128 3.51 -7.42 21.88
C HIS A 128 4.40 -6.88 20.76
N LEU A 129 5.16 -5.80 21.03
CA LEU A 129 6.12 -5.25 20.07
C LEU A 129 7.20 -6.27 19.70
N LYS A 130 7.81 -6.93 20.69
CA LYS A 130 8.90 -7.89 20.46
C LYS A 130 8.43 -9.08 19.65
N GLU A 131 7.28 -9.66 19.99
CA GLU A 131 6.70 -10.78 19.26
C GLU A 131 6.35 -10.38 17.82
N ALA A 132 5.68 -9.23 17.63
CA ALA A 132 5.31 -8.75 16.31
C ALA A 132 6.53 -8.48 15.40
N ASN A 133 7.60 -7.93 15.97
CA ASN A 133 8.85 -7.68 15.25
C ASN A 133 9.56 -8.99 14.86
N GLY A 134 9.51 -10.01 15.73
CA GLY A 134 10.02 -11.35 15.43
C GLY A 134 9.27 -11.98 14.25
N LEU A 135 7.94 -11.91 14.26
CA LEU A 135 7.10 -12.40 13.17
C LEU A 135 7.35 -11.65 11.85
N LEU A 136 7.47 -10.32 11.92
CA LEU A 136 7.74 -9.49 10.74
C LEU A 136 9.11 -9.80 10.14
N LYS A 137 10.13 -10.02 10.97
CA LYS A 137 11.47 -10.42 10.52
C LYS A 137 11.42 -11.77 9.79
N LYS A 138 10.74 -12.76 10.39
CA LYS A 138 10.56 -14.07 9.76
C LYS A 138 9.82 -13.97 8.42
N ALA A 139 8.74 -13.19 8.35
CA ALA A 139 8.01 -12.97 7.09
C ALA A 139 8.89 -12.34 5.99
N ARG A 140 9.84 -11.46 6.33
CA ARG A 140 10.81 -10.93 5.36
C ARG A 140 11.76 -12.00 4.86
N GLU A 141 12.27 -12.83 5.77
CA GLU A 141 13.18 -13.94 5.44
C GLU A 141 12.48 -14.94 4.51
N ASP A 142 11.23 -15.31 4.82
CA ASP A 142 10.42 -16.22 4.00
C ASP A 142 10.14 -15.65 2.60
N LEU A 143 9.84 -14.35 2.50
CA LEU A 143 9.63 -13.67 1.22
C LEU A 143 10.92 -13.61 0.38
N MET A 144 12.07 -13.38 1.01
CA MET A 144 13.38 -13.41 0.33
C MET A 144 13.75 -14.82 -0.14
N ALA A 145 13.43 -15.84 0.66
CA ALA A 145 13.72 -17.23 0.37
C ALA A 145 12.72 -17.88 -0.61
N GLN A 146 11.58 -17.23 -0.89
CA GLN A 146 10.51 -17.72 -1.77
C GLN A 146 9.95 -19.09 -1.33
N VAL A 147 9.77 -19.30 -0.01
CA VAL A 147 9.51 -20.63 0.57
C VAL A 147 8.03 -20.96 0.70
N ASP A 148 7.20 -20.04 1.22
CA ASP A 148 5.76 -20.28 1.41
C ASP A 148 4.98 -18.95 1.54
N ASP A 149 4.21 -18.61 0.52
CA ASP A 149 3.43 -17.38 0.45
C ASP A 149 2.17 -17.40 1.36
N GLU A 150 1.71 -18.56 1.84
CA GLU A 150 0.55 -18.70 2.72
C GLU A 150 0.96 -18.58 4.19
N MET A 151 2.02 -19.28 4.58
CA MET A 151 2.60 -19.11 5.93
C MET A 151 3.11 -17.68 6.15
N THR A 152 3.72 -17.07 5.14
CA THR A 152 4.14 -15.65 5.21
C THR A 152 2.95 -14.73 5.49
N GLU A 153 1.81 -14.96 4.83
CA GLU A 153 0.59 -14.18 5.04
C GLU A 153 0.06 -14.32 6.47
N ILE A 154 0.04 -15.54 7.02
CA ILE A 154 -0.35 -15.80 8.41
C ILE A 154 0.54 -15.03 9.40
N LEU A 155 1.86 -15.05 9.19
CA LEU A 155 2.81 -14.31 10.04
C LEU A 155 2.53 -12.81 10.02
N LEU A 156 2.22 -12.25 8.85
CA LEU A 156 1.90 -10.83 8.66
C LEU A 156 0.59 -10.45 9.35
N CYS A 157 -0.46 -11.27 9.20
CA CYS A 157 -1.74 -11.07 9.89
C CYS A 157 -1.57 -11.11 11.41
N LYS A 158 -0.80 -12.08 11.94
CA LYS A 158 -0.49 -12.17 13.38
C LYS A 158 0.30 -10.95 13.87
N SER A 159 1.32 -10.53 13.13
CA SER A 159 2.10 -9.33 13.44
C SER A 159 1.22 -8.08 13.49
N ALA A 160 0.35 -7.89 12.50
CA ALA A 160 -0.58 -6.75 12.43
C ALA A 160 -1.57 -6.73 13.61
N SER A 161 -2.09 -7.91 14.01
CA SER A 161 -2.97 -8.05 15.17
C SER A 161 -2.28 -7.63 16.48
N LEU A 162 -1.06 -8.12 16.71
CA LEU A 162 -0.26 -7.78 17.89
C LEU A 162 0.07 -6.29 17.94
N LEU A 163 0.47 -5.70 16.81
CA LEU A 163 0.77 -4.27 16.72
C LEU A 163 -0.48 -3.40 16.89
N SER A 164 -1.64 -3.85 16.38
CA SER A 164 -2.91 -3.17 16.60
C SER A 164 -3.31 -3.18 18.07
N ARG A 165 -3.04 -4.29 18.78
CA ARG A 165 -3.21 -4.34 20.24
C ARG A 165 -2.25 -3.40 20.95
N ALA A 166 -0.97 -3.40 20.58
CA ALA A 166 0.03 -2.49 21.14
C ALA A 166 -0.36 -1.02 20.96
N LEU A 167 -0.90 -0.64 19.80
CA LEU A 167 -1.38 0.73 19.55
C LEU A 167 -2.66 1.11 20.30
N LYS A 168 -3.48 0.15 20.72
CA LYS A 168 -4.61 0.45 21.63
C LYS A 168 -4.12 0.82 23.03
N MET A 169 -2.96 0.29 23.42
CA MET A 169 -2.33 0.58 24.71
C MET A 169 -1.55 1.90 24.64
N GLU A 170 -0.74 2.08 23.59
CA GLU A 170 0.06 3.28 23.38
C GLU A 170 -0.14 3.85 21.96
N PRO A 171 -1.18 4.69 21.74
CA PRO A 171 -1.53 5.20 20.41
C PRO A 171 -0.48 6.12 19.80
N THR A 172 0.35 6.77 20.62
CA THR A 172 1.38 7.72 20.18
C THR A 172 2.76 7.09 20.02
N SER A 173 2.87 5.76 20.15
CA SER A 173 4.16 5.08 20.00
C SER A 173 4.61 5.10 18.53
N LEU A 174 5.60 5.93 18.23
CA LEU A 174 6.18 6.04 16.88
C LEU A 174 6.67 4.67 16.37
N GLN A 175 7.29 3.88 17.25
CA GLN A 175 7.78 2.55 16.91
C GLN A 175 6.64 1.60 16.53
N ALA A 176 5.57 1.52 17.34
CA ALA A 176 4.46 0.63 17.06
C ALA A 176 3.72 1.02 15.76
N VAL A 177 3.51 2.32 15.54
CA VAL A 177 2.88 2.85 14.32
C VAL A 177 3.74 2.52 13.09
N GLY A 178 5.03 2.80 13.17
CA GLY A 178 5.97 2.55 12.07
C GLY A 178 6.06 1.07 11.73
N GLN A 179 6.13 0.18 12.74
CA GLN A 179 6.16 -1.27 12.49
C GLN A 179 4.85 -1.79 11.92
N LEU A 180 3.70 -1.27 12.36
CA LEU A 180 2.42 -1.65 11.75
C LEU A 180 2.35 -1.22 10.28
N GLY A 181 2.84 -0.02 9.97
CA GLY A 181 3.01 0.43 8.58
C GLY A 181 3.91 -0.50 7.77
N ASN A 182 5.03 -0.94 8.35
CA ASN A 182 5.95 -1.88 7.70
C ASN A 182 5.32 -3.25 7.46
N THR A 183 4.53 -3.76 8.40
CA THR A 183 3.78 -5.02 8.25
C THR A 183 2.79 -4.92 7.10
N PHE A 184 2.02 -3.84 7.02
CA PHE A 184 1.09 -3.61 5.90
C PHE A 184 1.81 -3.43 4.56
N LEU A 185 2.94 -2.73 4.54
CA LEU A 185 3.75 -2.57 3.33
C LEU A 185 4.24 -3.92 2.80
N LEU A 186 4.80 -4.77 3.68
CA LEU A 186 5.29 -6.09 3.30
C LEU A 186 4.16 -7.03 2.86
N HIS A 187 2.99 -6.93 3.51
CA HIS A 187 1.82 -7.69 3.10
C HIS A 187 1.28 -7.23 1.74
N GLY A 188 1.25 -5.91 1.50
CA GLY A 188 0.92 -5.35 0.20
C GLY A 188 1.88 -5.84 -0.91
N GLU A 189 3.18 -5.92 -0.63
CA GLU A 189 4.18 -6.46 -1.56
C GLU A 189 3.93 -7.94 -1.90
N LEU A 190 3.64 -8.76 -0.88
CA LEU A 190 3.28 -10.17 -1.07
C LEU A 190 2.02 -10.30 -1.94
N LYS A 191 0.97 -9.52 -1.67
CA LYS A 191 -0.27 -9.56 -2.47
C LYS A 191 -0.06 -9.05 -3.90
N LEU A 192 0.81 -8.04 -4.08
CA LEU A 192 1.20 -7.57 -5.41
C LEU A 192 1.90 -8.69 -6.21
N LYS A 193 2.84 -9.41 -5.57
CA LYS A 193 3.50 -10.59 -6.17
C LYS A 193 2.47 -11.65 -6.57
N LYS A 194 1.57 -12.04 -5.67
CA LYS A 194 0.48 -13.00 -5.95
C LYS A 194 -0.39 -12.55 -7.12
N SER A 195 -0.75 -11.26 -7.17
CA SER A 195 -1.58 -10.71 -8.26
C SER A 195 -0.90 -10.85 -9.62
N ARG A 196 0.43 -10.71 -9.69
CA ARG A 196 1.22 -10.88 -10.92
C ARG A 196 1.32 -12.33 -11.34
N GLU A 197 1.46 -13.24 -10.38
CA GLU A 197 1.44 -14.68 -10.63
C GLU A 197 0.09 -15.13 -11.19
N LEU A 198 -1.02 -14.66 -10.61
CA LEU A 198 -2.38 -14.92 -11.11
C LEU A 198 -2.61 -14.35 -12.52
N ARG A 199 -2.16 -13.11 -12.79
CA ARG A 199 -2.21 -12.54 -14.15
C ARG A 199 -1.38 -13.34 -15.16
N ALA A 200 -0.20 -13.82 -14.76
CA ALA A 200 0.64 -14.68 -15.60
C ALA A 200 -0.04 -16.02 -15.90
N LEU A 201 -0.79 -16.58 -14.96
CA LEU A 201 -1.57 -17.81 -15.17
C LEU A 201 -2.70 -17.62 -16.17
N LEU A 202 -3.47 -16.55 -16.02
CA LEU A 202 -4.53 -16.19 -16.97
C LEU A 202 -3.96 -16.01 -18.37
N SER A 203 -2.81 -15.34 -18.49
CA SER A 203 -2.13 -15.10 -19.77
C SER A 203 -1.61 -16.40 -20.42
N ARG A 204 -1.08 -17.35 -19.63
CA ARG A 204 -0.61 -18.66 -20.14
C ARG A 204 -1.75 -19.55 -20.62
N SER A 205 -2.92 -19.47 -19.97
CA SER A 205 -4.10 -20.26 -20.37
C SER A 205 -4.66 -19.86 -21.74
N ASP A 206 -4.35 -18.65 -22.22
CA ASP A 206 -4.76 -18.17 -23.53
C ASP A 206 -3.85 -18.67 -24.68
N CYS A 207 -2.71 -19.31 -24.37
CA CYS A 207 -1.79 -19.92 -25.36
C CYS A 207 -1.80 -21.46 -25.25
N SER A 208 -2.74 -22.11 -25.93
CA SER A 208 -2.72 -23.57 -26.10
C SER A 208 -1.77 -24.01 -27.22
N SER A 209 -0.46 -24.00 -26.96
CA SER A 209 0.50 -24.80 -27.73
C SER A 209 1.44 -25.53 -26.78
N THR A 210 1.52 -26.84 -26.98
CA THR A 210 2.31 -27.80 -26.21
C THR A 210 3.79 -27.46 -26.19
N GLU A 211 4.27 -26.77 -25.15
CA GLU A 211 5.67 -26.81 -24.76
C GLU A 211 5.80 -27.20 -23.29
N LYS A 212 5.99 -28.50 -23.09
CA LYS A 212 6.52 -29.07 -21.85
C LYS A 212 7.95 -28.58 -21.69
N GLY A 213 8.18 -27.61 -20.80
CA GLY A 213 9.56 -27.19 -20.53
C GLY A 213 9.77 -26.03 -19.57
N SER A 214 8.74 -25.29 -19.13
CA SER A 214 8.97 -24.22 -18.15
C SER A 214 8.89 -24.79 -16.73
N ARG A 215 9.95 -24.63 -15.93
CA ARG A 215 9.92 -24.89 -14.48
C ARG A 215 8.76 -24.11 -13.86
N VAL A 216 7.65 -24.81 -13.63
CA VAL A 216 6.46 -24.25 -12.99
C VAL A 216 6.82 -24.02 -11.53
N ARG A 217 6.65 -22.77 -11.06
CA ARG A 217 6.83 -22.42 -9.64
C ARG A 217 5.88 -23.30 -8.80
N PRO A 218 6.30 -23.86 -7.66
CA PRO A 218 5.44 -24.72 -6.83
C PRO A 218 4.08 -24.08 -6.48
N GLU A 219 4.04 -22.75 -6.38
CA GLU A 219 2.86 -21.97 -6.00
C GLU A 219 1.81 -21.88 -7.12
N ILE A 220 2.24 -21.99 -8.38
CA ILE A 220 1.35 -22.01 -9.55
C ILE A 220 0.46 -23.25 -9.54
N LEU A 221 0.97 -24.38 -9.02
CA LEU A 221 0.25 -25.65 -8.97
C LEU A 221 -1.03 -25.58 -8.13
N LYS A 222 -1.14 -24.65 -7.17
CA LYS A 222 -2.34 -24.48 -6.32
C LYS A 222 -3.56 -24.00 -7.12
N TYR A 223 -3.31 -23.23 -8.19
CA TYR A 223 -4.36 -22.70 -9.06
C TYR A 223 -4.45 -23.47 -10.38
N GLU A 224 -3.52 -24.40 -10.62
CA GLU A 224 -3.44 -25.27 -11.79
C GLU A 224 -4.53 -26.35 -11.71
N GLY A 225 -5.71 -26.02 -12.24
CA GLY A 225 -6.92 -26.86 -12.19
C GLY A 225 -8.21 -26.12 -11.87
N LEU A 226 -8.11 -24.85 -11.47
CA LEU A 226 -9.27 -23.98 -11.27
C LEU A 226 -9.80 -23.46 -12.62
N SER A 227 -11.11 -23.21 -12.70
CA SER A 227 -11.69 -22.54 -13.85
C SER A 227 -11.17 -21.10 -13.96
N LYS A 228 -11.07 -20.59 -15.20
CA LYS A 228 -10.61 -19.22 -15.49
C LYS A 228 -11.40 -18.17 -14.71
N ASP A 229 -12.71 -18.38 -14.56
CA ASP A 229 -13.59 -17.49 -13.79
C ASP A 229 -13.22 -17.47 -12.30
N LYS A 230 -12.86 -18.63 -11.73
CA LYS A 230 -12.44 -18.71 -10.33
C LYS A 230 -11.09 -18.04 -10.11
N VAL A 231 -10.13 -18.23 -11.02
CA VAL A 231 -8.83 -17.54 -10.97
C VAL A 231 -9.01 -16.02 -11.09
N THR A 232 -9.91 -15.57 -11.96
CA THR A 232 -10.24 -14.15 -12.13
C THR A 232 -10.88 -13.57 -10.87
N SER A 233 -11.82 -14.29 -10.25
CA SER A 233 -12.40 -13.88 -8.97
C SER A 233 -11.35 -13.73 -7.88
N VAL A 234 -10.45 -14.72 -7.73
CA VAL A 234 -9.36 -14.67 -6.74
C VAL A 234 -8.40 -13.51 -7.04
N LEU A 235 -8.11 -13.24 -8.32
CA LEU A 235 -7.27 -12.10 -8.69
C LEU A 235 -7.90 -10.76 -8.26
N VAL A 236 -9.21 -10.60 -8.45
CA VAL A 236 -9.92 -9.39 -7.99
C VAL A 236 -9.79 -9.24 -6.48
N ASP A 237 -10.08 -10.28 -5.71
CA ASP A 237 -9.99 -10.26 -4.25
C ASP A 237 -8.57 -9.91 -3.78
N VAL A 238 -7.54 -10.54 -4.36
CA VAL A 238 -6.13 -10.27 -4.04
C VAL A 238 -5.73 -8.83 -4.39
N CYS A 239 -6.25 -8.27 -5.49
CA CYS A 239 -5.98 -6.88 -5.86
C CYS A 239 -6.66 -5.89 -4.91
N GLU A 240 -7.91 -6.14 -4.51
CA GLU A 240 -8.62 -5.31 -3.52
C GLU A 240 -7.87 -5.32 -2.17
N GLU A 241 -7.49 -6.49 -1.68
CA GLU A 241 -6.72 -6.61 -0.43
C GLU A 241 -5.34 -5.93 -0.53
N CYS A 242 -4.63 -6.08 -1.66
CA CYS A 242 -3.33 -5.44 -1.89
C CYS A 242 -3.44 -3.91 -1.79
N GLU A 243 -4.43 -3.34 -2.48
CA GLU A 243 -4.69 -1.90 -2.50
C GLU A 243 -5.00 -1.38 -1.08
N GLU A 244 -5.86 -2.08 -0.34
CA GLU A 244 -6.23 -1.73 1.03
C GLU A 244 -5.03 -1.73 1.98
N LEU A 245 -4.19 -2.78 1.91
CA LEU A 245 -2.96 -2.88 2.71
C LEU A 245 -2.00 -1.71 2.43
N LEU A 246 -1.82 -1.35 1.16
CA LEU A 246 -0.93 -0.24 0.77
C LEU A 246 -1.48 1.12 1.20
N ILE A 247 -2.81 1.31 1.16
CA ILE A 247 -3.46 2.51 1.69
C ILE A 247 -3.29 2.60 3.21
N GLU A 248 -3.49 1.50 3.93
CA GLU A 248 -3.36 1.48 5.39
C GLU A 248 -1.89 1.67 5.82
N ALA A 249 -0.93 1.12 5.08
CA ALA A 249 0.49 1.43 5.26
C ALA A 249 0.75 2.94 5.16
N GLY A 250 0.24 3.59 4.10
CA GLY A 250 0.33 5.04 3.93
C GLY A 250 -0.31 5.84 5.06
N ARG A 251 -1.44 5.37 5.62
CA ARG A 251 -2.07 5.98 6.80
C ARG A 251 -1.20 5.87 8.04
N LYS A 252 -0.56 4.72 8.28
CA LYS A 252 0.39 4.56 9.39
C LYS A 252 1.62 5.44 9.24
N TYR A 253 2.20 5.55 8.05
CA TYR A 253 3.34 6.46 7.85
C TYR A 253 2.96 7.94 7.99
N ARG A 254 1.76 8.34 7.54
CA ARG A 254 1.23 9.68 7.82
C ARG A 254 1.08 9.94 9.32
N MET A 255 0.59 8.96 10.06
CA MET A 255 0.45 9.04 11.51
C MET A 255 1.83 9.12 12.19
N ALA A 256 2.81 8.32 11.76
CA ALA A 256 4.20 8.40 12.23
C ALA A 256 4.78 9.81 12.01
N LEU A 257 4.57 10.41 10.83
CA LEU A 257 4.99 11.78 10.53
C LEU A 257 4.23 12.87 11.31
N SER A 258 3.06 12.55 11.84
CA SER A 258 2.31 13.45 12.73
C SER A 258 2.84 13.38 14.16
N ILE A 259 3.45 12.26 14.56
CA ILE A 259 4.15 12.09 15.84
C ILE A 259 5.55 12.69 15.75
N ASP A 260 6.30 12.39 14.70
CA ASP A 260 7.62 12.94 14.39
C ASP A 260 7.73 13.35 12.91
N GLY A 261 7.64 14.66 12.65
CA GLY A 261 7.75 15.23 11.30
C GLY A 261 9.13 15.11 10.65
N ASN A 262 10.13 14.59 11.37
CA ASN A 262 11.47 14.33 10.87
C ASN A 262 11.77 12.83 10.67
N ASP A 263 10.78 11.95 10.81
CA ASP A 263 10.98 10.52 10.52
C ASP A 263 11.14 10.26 9.01
N VAL A 264 12.39 10.35 8.55
CA VAL A 264 12.77 10.09 7.16
C VAL A 264 12.50 8.65 6.73
N ARG A 265 12.44 7.68 7.65
CA ARG A 265 12.11 6.29 7.33
C ARG A 265 10.63 6.14 7.00
N ALA A 266 9.76 6.88 7.69
CA ALA A 266 8.34 6.93 7.36
C ALA A 266 8.10 7.53 5.96
N LEU A 267 8.85 8.59 5.58
CA LEU A 267 8.79 9.13 4.21
C LEU A 267 9.22 8.10 3.16
N TYR A 268 10.36 7.45 3.39
CA TYR A 268 10.88 6.39 2.50
C TYR A 268 9.84 5.28 2.27
N ASN A 269 9.35 4.70 3.36
CA ASN A 269 8.43 3.57 3.28
C ASN A 269 7.06 3.98 2.73
N TRP A 270 6.64 5.23 2.92
CA TRP A 270 5.44 5.74 2.27
C TRP A 270 5.64 5.87 0.75
N GLY A 271 6.79 6.35 0.30
CA GLY A 271 7.17 6.34 -1.12
C GLY A 271 7.15 4.93 -1.71
N LEU A 272 7.64 3.93 -0.99
CA LEU A 272 7.55 2.52 -1.39
C LEU A 272 6.10 2.02 -1.49
N ALA A 273 5.27 2.30 -0.49
CA ALA A 273 3.86 1.90 -0.50
C ALA A 273 3.13 2.49 -1.73
N LEU A 274 3.37 3.77 -2.04
CA LEU A 274 2.82 4.42 -3.22
C LEU A 274 3.39 3.82 -4.51
N SER A 275 4.68 3.47 -4.55
CA SER A 275 5.29 2.83 -5.73
C SER A 275 4.71 1.45 -6.02
N PHE A 276 4.44 0.63 -4.99
CA PHE A 276 3.76 -0.65 -5.14
C PHE A 276 2.29 -0.47 -5.57
N ARG A 277 1.63 0.55 -5.03
CA ARG A 277 0.26 0.89 -5.41
C ARG A 277 0.16 1.35 -6.86
N GLY A 278 1.09 2.20 -7.31
CA GLY A 278 1.20 2.62 -8.70
C GLY A 278 1.44 1.45 -9.65
N GLN A 279 2.23 0.47 -9.23
CA GLN A 279 2.43 -0.79 -9.96
C GLN A 279 1.15 -1.62 -10.06
N LEU A 280 0.45 -1.81 -8.95
CA LEU A 280 -0.82 -2.54 -8.94
C LEU A 280 -1.85 -1.94 -9.92
N ILE A 281 -1.96 -0.61 -9.94
CA ILE A 281 -2.85 0.13 -10.83
C ILE A 281 -2.38 0.02 -12.28
N ALA A 282 -1.07 0.16 -12.53
CA ALA A 282 -0.51 0.02 -13.88
C ALA A 282 -0.72 -1.39 -14.47
N ASP A 283 -0.69 -2.43 -13.62
CA ASP A 283 -0.92 -3.83 -14.01
C ASP A 283 -2.39 -4.11 -14.41
N VAL A 284 -3.32 -3.16 -14.25
CA VAL A 284 -4.69 -3.26 -14.79
C VAL A 284 -4.68 -3.12 -16.31
N GLY A 285 -3.93 -2.14 -16.83
CA GLY A 285 -3.86 -1.85 -18.25
C GLY A 285 -3.75 -0.36 -18.58
N PRO A 286 -3.67 -0.01 -19.87
CA PRO A 286 -3.53 1.37 -20.35
C PRO A 286 -4.64 2.32 -19.87
N GLU A 287 -5.85 1.82 -19.62
CA GLU A 287 -6.99 2.57 -19.11
C GLU A 287 -6.73 3.16 -17.71
N ALA A 288 -5.86 2.53 -16.93
CA ALA A 288 -5.51 2.95 -15.57
C ALA A 288 -4.22 3.79 -15.53
N ALA A 289 -3.58 4.05 -16.67
CA ALA A 289 -2.27 4.72 -16.74
C ALA A 289 -2.27 6.12 -16.12
N LEU A 290 -3.36 6.88 -16.27
CA LEU A 290 -3.46 8.22 -15.67
C LEU A 290 -3.52 8.17 -14.15
N ASP A 291 -4.18 7.17 -13.57
CA ASP A 291 -4.29 7.02 -12.13
C ASP A 291 -2.99 6.45 -11.54
N ALA A 292 -2.34 5.51 -12.23
CA ALA A 292 -1.00 5.05 -11.87
C ALA A 292 0.02 6.20 -11.87
N ASP A 293 0.00 7.08 -12.88
CA ASP A 293 0.93 8.21 -12.98
C ASP A 293 0.78 9.20 -11.80
N LYS A 294 -0.46 9.50 -11.39
CA LYS A 294 -0.72 10.34 -10.20
C LYS A 294 -0.13 9.70 -8.93
N VAL A 295 -0.27 8.39 -8.78
CA VAL A 295 0.22 7.67 -7.61
C VAL A 295 1.75 7.61 -7.60
N TYR A 296 2.39 7.39 -8.76
CA TYR A 296 3.85 7.46 -8.85
C TYR A 296 4.40 8.88 -8.62
N LEU A 297 3.70 9.92 -9.08
CA LEU A 297 4.07 11.30 -8.74
C LEU A 297 4.05 11.52 -7.22
N ALA A 298 3.01 11.05 -6.54
CA ALA A 298 2.96 11.12 -5.09
C ALA A 298 4.09 10.32 -4.41
N ALA A 299 4.53 9.20 -4.99
CA ALA A 299 5.69 8.45 -4.50
C ALA A 299 6.99 9.24 -4.64
N ILE A 300 7.19 9.87 -5.80
CA ILE A 300 8.33 10.75 -6.09
C ILE A 300 8.39 11.91 -5.09
N ASP A 301 7.26 12.56 -4.80
CA ASP A 301 7.20 13.64 -3.81
C ASP A 301 7.67 13.17 -2.42
N LYS A 302 7.48 11.89 -2.06
CA LYS A 302 7.98 11.35 -0.79
C LYS A 302 9.48 11.08 -0.80
N PHE A 303 10.01 10.56 -1.90
CA PHE A 303 11.45 10.37 -2.04
C PHE A 303 12.20 11.71 -2.10
N ASP A 304 11.65 12.71 -2.80
CA ASP A 304 12.21 14.06 -2.84
C ASP A 304 12.21 14.73 -1.45
N ALA A 305 11.07 14.66 -0.73
CA ALA A 305 10.96 15.18 0.63
C ALA A 305 11.94 14.51 1.60
N MET A 306 12.24 13.22 1.39
CA MET A 306 13.19 12.46 2.18
C MET A 306 14.63 12.91 1.90
N VAL A 307 15.04 12.96 0.63
CA VAL A 307 16.40 13.39 0.21
C VAL A 307 16.66 14.83 0.66
N SER A 308 15.65 15.69 0.59
CA SER A 308 15.74 17.08 1.07
C SER A 308 15.94 17.20 2.58
N LYS A 309 15.52 16.21 3.37
CA LYS A 309 15.64 16.22 4.84
C LYS A 309 16.94 15.60 5.35
N SER A 310 17.46 14.58 4.69
CA SER A 310 18.64 13.86 5.16
C SER A 310 19.39 13.16 4.03
N ASN A 311 20.72 13.21 4.12
CA ASN A 311 21.60 12.49 3.20
C ASN A 311 21.85 11.03 3.62
N ALA A 312 21.47 10.63 4.84
CA ALA A 312 21.81 9.31 5.39
C ALA A 312 21.18 8.13 4.64
N TYR A 313 20.06 8.37 3.96
CA TYR A 313 19.33 7.37 3.17
C TYR A 313 19.22 7.78 1.69
N ALA A 314 20.01 8.77 1.26
CA ALA A 314 19.93 9.30 -0.09
C ALA A 314 20.20 8.25 -1.18
N PRO A 315 21.17 7.31 -1.08
CA PRO A 315 21.42 6.34 -2.14
C PRO A 315 20.20 5.46 -2.44
N ASP A 316 19.58 4.90 -1.40
CA ASP A 316 18.39 4.06 -1.54
C ASP A 316 17.18 4.87 -2.04
N ALA A 317 17.00 6.10 -1.56
CA ALA A 317 15.91 6.97 -1.98
C ALA A 317 16.03 7.37 -3.46
N LEU A 318 17.23 7.77 -3.89
CA LEU A 318 17.54 8.10 -5.29
C LEU A 318 17.33 6.90 -6.20
N PHE A 319 17.77 5.70 -5.76
CA PHE A 319 17.51 4.46 -6.47
C PHE A 319 16.00 4.21 -6.66
N LYS A 320 15.22 4.25 -5.59
CA LYS A 320 13.77 4.00 -5.66
C LYS A 320 13.03 5.07 -6.45
N TRP A 321 13.45 6.33 -6.35
CA TRP A 321 12.94 7.41 -7.18
C TRP A 321 13.25 7.17 -8.66
N GLY A 322 14.49 6.83 -9.01
CA GLY A 322 14.88 6.48 -10.38
C GLY A 322 14.02 5.37 -10.95
N VAL A 323 13.79 4.29 -10.18
CA VAL A 323 12.89 3.19 -10.57
C VAL A 323 11.44 3.67 -10.75
N ALA A 324 10.92 4.52 -9.86
CA ALA A 324 9.58 5.08 -10.00
C ALA A 324 9.44 5.92 -11.28
N LEU A 325 10.47 6.69 -11.66
CA LEU A 325 10.48 7.42 -12.94
C LEU A 325 10.53 6.49 -14.16
N GLN A 326 11.29 5.39 -14.10
CA GLN A 326 11.26 4.38 -15.16
C GLN A 326 9.87 3.78 -15.32
N LEU A 327 9.23 3.38 -14.21
CA LEU A 327 7.87 2.85 -14.22
C LEU A 327 6.85 3.86 -14.78
N ARG A 328 6.96 5.14 -14.41
CA ARG A 328 6.15 6.21 -15.00
C ARG A 328 6.38 6.35 -16.50
N SER A 329 7.61 6.16 -16.97
CA SER A 329 7.93 6.21 -18.40
C SER A 329 7.23 5.10 -19.19
N HIS A 330 6.98 3.94 -18.56
CA HIS A 330 6.25 2.82 -19.18
C HIS A 330 4.75 3.08 -19.35
N LEU A 331 4.21 4.08 -18.63
CA LEU A 331 2.83 4.53 -18.80
C LEU A 331 2.63 5.43 -20.04
N ARG A 332 3.72 5.72 -20.77
CA ARG A 332 3.69 6.54 -21.97
C ARG A 332 3.94 5.69 -23.22
N PRO A 333 3.35 6.06 -24.36
CA PRO A 333 3.69 5.44 -25.63
C PRO A 333 5.19 5.53 -25.90
N SER A 334 5.75 4.52 -26.58
CA SER A 334 7.19 4.44 -26.86
C SER A 334 7.72 5.71 -27.57
N SER A 335 7.00 6.21 -28.57
CA SER A 335 7.38 7.41 -29.33
C SER A 335 7.23 8.75 -28.58
N SER A 336 6.84 8.73 -27.30
CA SER A 336 6.63 9.97 -26.54
C SER A 336 7.96 10.61 -26.12
N ASN A 337 8.14 11.89 -26.45
CA ASN A 337 9.24 12.70 -25.94
C ASN A 337 9.23 12.76 -24.39
N GLU A 338 8.04 12.69 -23.76
CA GLU A 338 7.91 12.65 -22.31
C GLU A 338 8.54 11.38 -21.71
N LYS A 339 8.37 10.22 -22.36
CA LYS A 339 9.01 8.97 -21.95
C LYS A 339 10.52 9.12 -21.89
N LEU A 340 11.11 9.68 -22.96
CA LEU A 340 12.55 9.88 -23.05
C LEU A 340 13.05 10.87 -21.97
N LYS A 341 12.30 11.92 -21.65
CA LYS A 341 12.64 12.86 -20.57
C LYS A 341 12.63 12.16 -19.20
N LEU A 342 11.62 11.35 -18.91
CA LEU A 342 11.53 10.57 -17.68
C LEU A 342 12.69 9.59 -17.55
N LEU A 343 13.03 8.88 -18.63
CA LEU A 343 14.16 7.95 -18.63
C LEU A 343 15.50 8.66 -18.40
N HIS A 344 15.74 9.82 -19.01
CA HIS A 344 16.96 10.59 -18.75
C HIS A 344 17.03 11.11 -17.30
N GLN A 345 15.90 11.51 -16.71
CA GLN A 345 15.85 11.87 -15.30
C GLN A 345 16.15 10.66 -14.41
N ALA A 346 15.53 9.51 -14.69
CA ALA A 346 15.79 8.26 -13.98
C ALA A 346 17.27 7.86 -14.04
N LYS A 347 17.87 7.92 -15.24
CA LYS A 347 19.29 7.63 -15.46
C LYS A 347 20.17 8.48 -14.53
N ARG A 348 19.96 9.80 -14.47
CA ARG A 348 20.76 10.68 -13.60
C ARG A 348 20.66 10.30 -12.13
N LEU A 349 19.44 10.06 -11.62
CA LEU A 349 19.26 9.64 -10.23
C LEU A 349 19.92 8.29 -9.92
N LEU A 350 19.90 7.35 -10.87
CA LEU A 350 20.55 6.05 -10.73
C LEU A 350 22.08 6.17 -10.81
N GLU A 351 22.62 7.07 -11.63
CA GLU A 351 24.05 7.41 -11.65
C GLU A 351 24.49 8.05 -10.32
N ASP A 352 23.71 8.99 -9.79
CA ASP A 352 23.96 9.61 -8.49
C ASP A 352 23.92 8.58 -7.36
N ALA A 353 22.90 7.69 -7.35
CA ALA A 353 22.81 6.60 -6.37
C ALA A 353 24.02 5.66 -6.45
N LEU A 354 24.46 5.29 -7.66
CA LEU A 354 25.63 4.43 -7.87
C LEU A 354 26.94 5.12 -7.49
N HIS A 355 27.04 6.44 -7.64
CA HIS A 355 28.20 7.20 -7.19
C HIS A 355 28.34 7.15 -5.66
N MET A 356 27.22 7.18 -4.94
CA MET A 356 27.21 7.10 -3.48
C MET A 356 27.42 5.68 -2.95
N ASP A 357 26.88 4.66 -3.64
CA ASP A 357 27.04 3.24 -3.31
C ASP A 357 27.44 2.42 -4.56
N PRO A 358 28.74 2.37 -4.91
CA PRO A 358 29.23 1.73 -6.13
C PRO A 358 29.01 0.22 -6.19
N ASP A 359 28.91 -0.42 -5.02
CA ASP A 359 28.83 -1.87 -4.89
C ASP A 359 27.40 -2.41 -4.97
N ASN A 360 26.40 -1.53 -5.04
CA ASN A 360 24.99 -1.92 -5.11
C ASN A 360 24.63 -2.61 -6.45
N PRO A 361 24.40 -3.94 -6.46
CA PRO A 361 24.12 -4.64 -7.71
C PRO A 361 22.73 -4.30 -8.27
N GLN A 362 21.79 -3.88 -7.41
CA GLN A 362 20.43 -3.54 -7.84
C GLN A 362 20.40 -2.21 -8.59
N VAL A 363 21.12 -1.20 -8.09
CA VAL A 363 21.27 0.10 -8.76
C VAL A 363 21.92 -0.09 -10.13
N ARG A 364 23.02 -0.87 -10.21
CA ARG A 364 23.71 -1.16 -11.46
C ARG A 364 22.80 -1.85 -12.48
N LYS A 365 21.99 -2.81 -12.04
CA LYS A 365 21.00 -3.50 -12.89
C LYS A 365 19.93 -2.54 -13.39
N ALA A 366 19.37 -1.70 -12.52
CA ALA A 366 18.35 -0.73 -12.90
C ALA A 366 18.89 0.32 -13.90
N LEU A 367 20.11 0.82 -13.66
CA LEU A 367 20.79 1.75 -14.56
C LEU A 367 21.02 1.12 -15.93
N SER A 368 21.51 -0.13 -15.97
CA SER A 368 21.70 -0.87 -17.22
C SER A 368 20.38 -1.08 -17.98
N SER A 369 19.29 -1.36 -17.28
CA SER A 369 17.95 -1.44 -17.88
C SER A 369 17.54 -0.09 -18.47
N CYS A 370 17.71 0.99 -17.69
CA CYS A 370 17.37 2.35 -18.10
C CYS A 370 18.11 2.78 -19.37
N ILE A 371 19.42 2.53 -19.43
CA ILE A 371 20.26 2.86 -20.59
C ILE A 371 19.83 2.05 -21.82
N THR A 372 19.57 0.76 -21.66
CA THR A 372 19.07 -0.09 -22.74
C THR A 372 17.77 0.45 -23.31
N GLU A 373 16.83 0.82 -22.44
CA GLU A 373 15.54 1.40 -22.85
C GLU A 373 15.71 2.73 -23.59
N ILE A 374 16.60 3.62 -23.13
CA ILE A 374 16.91 4.89 -23.82
C ILE A 374 17.43 4.61 -25.23
N ASN A 375 18.39 3.69 -25.36
CA ASN A 375 18.98 3.34 -26.66
C ASN A 375 17.94 2.76 -27.62
N CYS A 376 17.01 1.93 -27.14
CA CYS A 376 15.92 1.40 -27.94
C CYS A 376 14.91 2.45 -28.41
N GLN A 377 14.84 3.64 -27.78
CA GLN A 377 13.96 4.74 -28.23
C GLN A 377 14.64 5.68 -29.23
N LEU A 378 15.95 5.55 -29.44
CA LEU A 378 16.74 6.39 -30.36
C LEU A 378 17.01 5.70 -31.71
N LEU A 379 16.70 4.41 -31.82
CA LEU A 379 16.70 3.60 -33.04
C LEU A 379 15.29 3.58 -33.62
#